data_AF-E1ZXI4-F1
#
_entry.id   AF-E1ZXI4-F1
#
_cell.length_a   1.000
_cell.length_b   1.000
_cell.length_c   1.000
_cell.angle_alpha   90.00
_cell.angle_beta   90.00
_cell.angle_gamma   90.00
#
_symmetry.space_group_name_H-M   'P 1'
#
loop_
_entity.id
_entity.type
_entity.pdbx_description
1 polymer ?
#
loop_
_entity_poly.entity_id
_entity_poly.type
_entity_poly.pdbx_seq_one_letter_code
_entity_poly.pdbx_strand_id
1 'polypeptide(L)'
;MDRVNEYSCLCPPAFTGTQCELDVDECSVRPSLCHNGATCTNSHGSYSCICVNGWAGLDCSVNIDDCAGAACFNGATCIDRVGSFFCQCTYGKTGLLCHLDDACTSNPCHEGAICDTSPINGSFTCSCATGYKGLDCSEDIDECEQGSSPSLINSPTKDQARYGTTHLVDFLGVYARAKDLSTDIICEDSIHTESESSVSSKYR
;
A
#
# COMPACT_ATOMS: atom_id res chain seq x y z
N MET A 1 44.90 -55.26 43.41
CA MET A 1 44.72 -54.49 44.67
C MET A 1 43.59 -53.53 44.38
N ASP A 2 42.42 -53.93 44.87
CA ASP A 2 41.12 -53.61 44.33
C ASP A 2 40.71 -52.16 44.64
N ARG A 3 39.99 -51.53 43.70
CA ARG A 3 39.31 -50.25 43.92
C ARG A 3 38.13 -50.45 44.88
N VAL A 4 38.41 -50.73 46.15
CA VAL A 4 37.41 -50.76 47.22
C VAL A 4 37.40 -49.37 47.85
N ASN A 5 36.50 -48.52 47.34
CA ASN A 5 35.92 -47.29 47.94
C ASN A 5 35.45 -46.26 46.90
N GLU A 6 35.14 -46.66 45.67
CA GLU A 6 34.45 -45.78 44.71
C GLU A 6 32.94 -45.87 44.96
N TYR A 7 32.44 -45.05 45.90
CA TYR A 7 31.00 -44.85 46.06
C TYR A 7 30.56 -43.74 45.09
N SER A 8 29.52 -44.01 44.32
CA SER A 8 28.91 -43.06 43.39
C SER A 8 27.45 -42.89 43.80
N CYS A 9 27.04 -41.64 44.02
CA CYS A 9 25.65 -41.31 44.25
C CYS A 9 24.86 -41.32 42.94
N LEU A 10 23.61 -41.78 42.98
CA LEU A 10 22.64 -41.54 41.92
C LEU A 10 22.05 -40.14 42.12
N CYS A 11 22.40 -39.22 41.23
CA CYS A 11 21.99 -37.83 41.35
C CYS A 11 20.61 -37.57 40.74
N PRO A 12 19.83 -36.63 41.32
CA PRO A 12 18.65 -36.07 40.65
C PRO A 12 19.04 -35.43 39.31
N PRO A 13 18.10 -35.26 38.37
CA PRO A 13 18.40 -34.74 37.03
C PRO A 13 19.11 -33.38 36.98
N ALA A 14 18.90 -32.53 38.00
CA ALA A 14 19.49 -31.20 38.09
C ALA A 14 20.89 -31.16 38.72
N PHE A 15 21.44 -32.32 39.13
CA PHE A 15 22.74 -32.38 39.82
C PHE A 15 23.66 -33.45 39.24
N THR A 16 24.96 -33.23 39.37
CA THR A 16 26.05 -34.11 38.94
C THR A 16 27.21 -34.07 39.94
N GLY A 17 28.26 -34.85 39.69
CA GLY A 17 29.37 -35.06 40.64
C GLY A 17 29.24 -36.35 41.45
N THR A 18 30.28 -36.73 42.18
CA THR A 18 30.30 -38.00 42.93
C THR A 18 29.36 -37.97 44.14
N GLN A 19 29.07 -36.78 44.66
CA GLN A 19 28.18 -36.52 45.79
C GLN A 19 26.99 -35.62 45.41
N CYS A 20 26.71 -35.46 44.11
CA CYS A 20 25.64 -34.59 43.58
C CYS A 20 25.79 -33.12 43.99
N GLU A 21 27.03 -32.66 44.14
CA GLU A 21 27.39 -31.32 44.61
C GLU A 21 27.46 -30.28 43.48
N LEU A 22 27.50 -30.73 42.22
CA LEU A 22 27.60 -29.87 41.05
C LEU A 22 26.22 -29.68 40.42
N ASP A 23 25.90 -28.43 40.11
CA ASP A 23 24.71 -28.07 39.35
C ASP A 23 24.84 -28.51 37.88
N VAL A 24 23.76 -29.01 37.30
CA VAL A 24 23.69 -29.25 35.86
C VAL A 24 23.24 -27.96 35.19
N ASP A 25 24.06 -27.41 34.30
CA ASP A 25 23.63 -26.31 33.45
C ASP A 25 22.67 -26.84 32.35
N GLU A 26 21.37 -26.77 32.61
CA GLU A 26 20.38 -27.27 31.65
C GLU A 26 20.42 -26.50 30.33
N CYS A 27 20.83 -25.23 30.33
CA CYS A 27 20.96 -24.43 29.11
C CYS A 27 22.09 -24.94 28.22
N SER A 28 23.21 -25.34 28.82
CA SER A 28 24.35 -25.92 28.09
C SER A 28 24.08 -27.36 27.62
N VAL A 29 23.38 -28.16 28.43
CA VAL A 29 23.12 -29.58 28.13
C VAL A 29 21.94 -29.76 27.18
N ARG A 30 20.95 -28.86 27.20
CA ARG A 30 19.73 -28.91 26.38
C ARG A 30 19.55 -27.58 25.61
N PRO A 31 20.26 -27.36 24.50
CA PRO A 31 20.20 -26.08 23.79
C PRO A 31 18.81 -25.69 23.25
N SER A 32 17.91 -26.66 23.05
CA SER A 32 16.54 -26.45 22.54
C SER A 32 15.47 -26.41 23.64
N LEU A 33 15.87 -26.12 24.88
CA LEU A 33 15.00 -26.06 26.05
C LEU A 33 14.00 -24.91 26.00
N CYS A 34 14.46 -23.75 25.54
CA CYS A 34 13.67 -22.54 25.38
C CYS A 34 13.40 -22.34 23.89
N HIS A 35 12.13 -22.22 23.53
CA HIS A 35 11.67 -22.14 22.15
C HIS A 35 11.63 -20.70 21.63
N ASN A 36 11.48 -20.55 20.31
CA ASN A 36 11.14 -19.28 19.66
C ASN A 36 12.10 -18.11 19.94
N GLY A 37 13.39 -18.40 20.07
CA GLY A 37 14.42 -17.39 20.31
C GLY A 37 14.47 -16.88 21.75
N ALA A 38 13.81 -17.57 22.70
CA ALA A 38 13.90 -17.27 24.11
C ALA A 38 15.31 -17.51 24.68
N THR A 39 15.66 -16.73 25.70
CA THR A 39 16.96 -16.84 26.38
C THR A 39 16.85 -17.81 27.55
N CYS A 40 17.71 -18.82 27.59
CA CYS A 40 17.82 -19.72 28.74
C CYS A 40 18.72 -19.12 29.82
N THR A 41 18.26 -19.18 31.07
CA THR A 41 19.06 -18.81 32.24
C THR A 41 19.10 -19.95 33.24
N ASN A 42 20.30 -20.47 33.47
CA ASN A 42 20.56 -21.51 34.46
C ASN A 42 20.53 -20.95 35.89
N SER A 43 20.05 -21.76 36.82
CA SER A 43 20.02 -21.44 38.26
C SER A 43 20.33 -22.71 39.06
N HIS A 44 20.73 -22.57 40.32
CA HIS A 44 21.09 -23.75 41.10
C HIS A 44 19.88 -24.68 41.31
N GLY A 45 19.94 -25.88 40.74
CA GLY A 45 18.91 -26.90 40.77
C GLY A 45 17.72 -26.67 39.84
N SER A 46 17.78 -25.69 38.93
CA SER A 46 16.68 -25.36 38.00
C SER A 46 17.13 -24.45 36.86
N TYR A 47 16.27 -24.21 35.89
CA TYR A 47 16.45 -23.18 34.88
C TYR A 47 15.19 -22.33 34.73
N SER A 48 15.31 -21.25 33.96
CA SER A 48 14.15 -20.51 33.45
C SER A 48 14.38 -20.02 32.03
N CYS A 49 13.29 -19.90 31.27
CA CYS A 49 13.30 -19.33 29.93
C CYS A 49 12.71 -17.93 29.98
N ILE A 50 13.44 -16.96 29.43
CA ILE A 50 12.99 -15.58 29.25
C ILE A 50 12.43 -15.47 27.84
N CYS A 51 11.10 -15.42 27.73
CA CYS A 51 10.40 -15.39 26.45
C CYS A 51 10.56 -14.06 25.73
N VAL A 52 10.67 -14.12 24.40
CA VAL A 52 10.54 -12.93 23.56
C VAL A 52 9.09 -12.49 23.47
N ASN A 53 8.86 -11.23 23.08
CA ASN A 53 7.50 -10.68 22.97
C ASN A 53 6.61 -11.55 22.05
N GLY A 54 5.37 -11.81 22.49
CA GLY A 54 4.43 -12.68 21.81
C GLY A 54 4.42 -14.14 22.26
N TRP A 55 5.40 -14.58 23.06
CA TRP A 55 5.46 -15.97 23.55
C TRP A 55 5.28 -16.08 25.06
N ALA A 56 4.70 -17.19 25.49
CA ALA A 56 4.43 -17.53 26.88
C ALA A 56 4.68 -19.02 27.16
N GLY A 57 4.52 -19.40 28.42
CA GLY A 57 4.79 -20.76 28.91
C GLY A 57 6.17 -20.89 29.54
N LEU A 58 6.42 -22.02 30.21
CA LEU A 58 7.68 -22.29 30.91
C LEU A 58 8.88 -22.39 29.96
N ASP A 59 8.63 -22.81 28.72
CA ASP A 59 9.60 -23.02 27.65
C ASP A 59 9.39 -22.06 26.47
N CYS A 60 8.49 -21.08 26.60
CA CYS A 60 8.15 -20.12 25.55
C CYS A 60 7.58 -20.74 24.27
N SER A 61 6.93 -21.90 24.38
CA SER A 61 6.31 -22.61 23.26
C SER A 61 4.92 -22.11 22.88
N VAL A 62 4.26 -21.33 23.74
CA VAL A 62 2.87 -20.91 23.56
C VAL A 62 2.81 -19.53 22.90
N ASN A 63 2.18 -19.41 21.74
CA ASN A 63 1.87 -18.10 21.16
C ASN A 63 0.77 -17.44 22.00
N ILE A 64 0.98 -16.19 22.39
CA ILE A 64 -0.04 -15.40 23.09
C ILE A 64 -1.13 -15.07 22.08
N ASP A 65 -2.40 -15.27 22.46
CA ASP A 65 -3.54 -14.87 21.64
C ASP A 65 -3.71 -13.35 21.67
N ASP A 66 -3.13 -12.68 20.68
CA ASP A 66 -3.19 -11.23 20.50
C ASP A 66 -4.59 -10.77 20.04
N CYS A 67 -5.46 -11.69 19.61
CA CYS A 67 -6.83 -11.40 19.22
C CYS A 67 -7.80 -11.28 20.40
N ALA A 68 -7.49 -11.89 21.55
CA ALA A 68 -8.34 -11.81 22.74
C ALA A 68 -8.58 -10.36 23.24
N GLY A 69 -7.64 -9.45 22.97
CA GLY A 69 -7.73 -8.02 23.27
C GLY A 69 -7.82 -7.11 22.04
N ALA A 70 -7.98 -7.67 20.84
CA ALA A 70 -7.93 -6.89 19.60
C ALA A 70 -9.17 -6.00 19.41
N ALA A 71 -8.94 -4.77 18.96
CA ALA A 71 -9.97 -3.76 18.73
C ALA A 71 -10.44 -3.70 17.26
N CYS A 72 -10.41 -4.83 16.54
CA CYS A 72 -10.89 -4.86 15.16
C CYS A 72 -12.35 -4.40 15.08
N PHE A 73 -12.67 -3.57 14.10
CA PHE A 73 -14.03 -3.07 13.90
C PHE A 73 -15.02 -4.21 13.69
N ASN A 74 -16.27 -4.00 14.12
CA ASN A 74 -17.32 -5.01 14.08
C ASN A 74 -17.49 -5.61 12.67
N GLY A 75 -17.40 -6.93 12.59
CA GLY A 75 -17.48 -7.69 11.35
C GLY A 75 -16.12 -8.02 10.71
N ALA A 76 -15.03 -7.37 11.12
CA ALA A 76 -13.68 -7.76 10.71
C ALA A 76 -13.24 -9.05 11.41
N THR A 77 -12.39 -9.83 10.74
CA THR A 77 -11.79 -11.05 11.33
C THR A 77 -10.42 -10.73 11.89
N CYS A 78 -10.19 -11.02 13.17
CA CYS A 78 -8.87 -10.89 13.76
C CYS A 78 -8.01 -12.11 13.39
N ILE A 79 -6.77 -11.87 12.98
CA ILE A 79 -5.76 -12.89 12.71
C ILE A 79 -4.63 -12.72 13.72
N ASP A 80 -4.46 -13.74 14.56
CA ASP A 80 -3.40 -13.83 15.55
C ASP A 80 -2.02 -13.91 14.88
N ARG A 81 -1.04 -13.21 15.45
CA ARG A 81 0.36 -13.27 15.02
C ARG A 81 1.22 -13.38 16.28
N VAL A 82 2.53 -13.23 16.13
CA VAL A 82 3.46 -13.25 17.26
C VAL A 82 3.66 -11.82 17.74
N GLY A 83 3.17 -11.50 18.93
CA GLY A 83 3.33 -10.18 19.57
C GLY A 83 2.56 -9.07 18.85
N SER A 84 1.57 -9.44 18.04
CA SER A 84 0.74 -8.53 17.26
C SER A 84 -0.47 -9.27 16.71
N PHE A 85 -1.44 -8.51 16.22
CA PHE A 85 -2.56 -9.05 15.47
C PHE A 85 -2.75 -8.27 14.17
N PHE A 86 -3.51 -8.86 13.24
CA PHE A 86 -3.93 -8.19 12.01
C PHE A 86 -5.44 -8.31 11.83
N CYS A 87 -6.12 -7.19 11.60
CA CYS A 87 -7.53 -7.20 11.27
C CYS A 87 -7.72 -7.38 9.76
N GLN A 88 -8.30 -8.50 9.37
CA GLN A 88 -8.78 -8.69 8.01
C GLN A 88 -10.11 -7.95 7.85
N CYS A 89 -10.08 -6.84 7.10
CA CYS A 89 -11.23 -5.99 6.88
C CYS A 89 -12.27 -6.65 5.98
N THR A 90 -13.54 -6.36 6.27
CA THR A 90 -14.65 -6.67 5.38
C THR A 90 -14.67 -5.72 4.18
N TYR A 91 -15.42 -6.08 3.14
CA TYR A 91 -15.62 -5.21 1.99
C TYR A 91 -16.11 -3.83 2.43
N GLY A 92 -15.47 -2.79 1.91
CA GLY A 92 -15.80 -1.40 2.20
C GLY A 92 -15.21 -0.82 3.48
N LYS A 93 -14.30 -1.55 4.15
CA LYS A 93 -13.57 -1.06 5.32
C LYS A 93 -12.06 -1.06 5.08
N THR A 94 -11.37 -0.14 5.75
CA THR A 94 -9.91 0.02 5.63
C THR A 94 -9.27 0.44 6.96
N GLY A 95 -7.94 0.51 6.95
CA GLY A 95 -7.09 0.88 8.07
C GLY A 95 -6.75 -0.24 9.03
N LEU A 96 -5.82 0.03 9.95
CA LEU A 96 -5.22 -0.99 10.84
C LEU A 96 -6.26 -1.78 11.65
N LEU A 97 -7.32 -1.11 12.09
CA LEU A 97 -8.41 -1.70 12.87
C LEU A 97 -9.71 -1.83 12.07
N CYS A 98 -9.70 -1.64 10.75
CA CYS A 98 -10.88 -1.68 9.89
C CYS A 98 -12.01 -0.70 10.28
N HIS A 99 -11.67 0.37 10.99
CA HIS A 99 -12.64 1.35 11.51
C HIS A 99 -12.96 2.47 10.51
N LEU A 100 -12.15 2.59 9.44
CA LEU A 100 -12.33 3.58 8.39
C LEU A 100 -13.14 2.97 7.25
N ASP A 101 -13.89 3.81 6.54
CA ASP A 101 -14.58 3.42 5.32
C ASP A 101 -13.62 3.44 4.12
N ASP A 102 -13.78 2.48 3.23
CA ASP A 102 -13.06 2.46 1.96
C ASP A 102 -13.71 3.45 0.98
N ALA A 103 -13.06 4.59 0.77
CA ALA A 103 -13.56 5.64 -0.10
C ALA A 103 -13.68 5.22 -1.58
N CYS A 104 -12.94 4.22 -2.03
CA CYS A 104 -13.05 3.73 -3.41
C CYS A 104 -14.34 2.94 -3.68
N THR A 105 -15.09 2.53 -2.65
CA THR A 105 -16.38 1.84 -2.83
C THR A 105 -17.45 2.68 -3.53
N SER A 106 -17.34 4.00 -3.47
CA SER A 106 -18.24 4.92 -4.17
C SER A 106 -17.82 5.24 -5.61
N ASN A 107 -16.73 4.65 -6.10
CA ASN A 107 -16.10 4.96 -7.39
C ASN A 107 -15.86 6.47 -7.59
N PRO A 108 -15.03 7.11 -6.74
CA PRO A 108 -14.84 8.56 -6.77
C PRO A 108 -13.98 9.05 -7.94
N CYS A 109 -13.31 8.17 -8.67
CA CYS A 109 -12.45 8.52 -9.80
C CYS A 109 -13.19 8.38 -11.15
N HIS A 110 -12.87 9.24 -12.10
CA HIS A 110 -13.34 9.21 -13.48
C HIS A 110 -12.95 7.89 -14.18
N GLU A 111 -13.69 7.55 -15.24
CA GLU A 111 -13.46 6.34 -16.02
C GLU A 111 -12.00 6.21 -16.47
N GLY A 112 -11.45 5.00 -16.31
CA GLY A 112 -10.07 4.68 -16.67
C GLY A 112 -9.02 5.06 -15.61
N ALA A 113 -9.38 5.78 -14.55
CA ALA A 113 -8.47 6.07 -13.43
C ALA A 113 -8.39 4.93 -12.42
N ILE A 114 -7.25 4.80 -11.75
CA ILE A 114 -7.03 3.84 -10.66
C ILE A 114 -7.33 4.54 -9.34
N CYS A 115 -8.15 3.92 -8.48
CA CYS A 115 -8.50 4.45 -7.16
C CYS A 115 -7.74 3.70 -6.07
N ASP A 116 -7.07 4.44 -5.19
CA ASP A 116 -6.43 3.91 -3.98
C ASP A 116 -7.00 4.59 -2.73
N THR A 117 -7.43 3.80 -1.75
CA THR A 117 -7.83 4.32 -0.44
C THR A 117 -6.67 4.32 0.55
N SER A 118 -6.47 5.46 1.20
CA SER A 118 -5.52 5.62 2.30
C SER A 118 -5.96 4.83 3.54
N PRO A 119 -5.14 3.90 4.03
CA PRO A 119 -5.44 3.14 5.25
C PRO A 119 -5.29 3.98 6.54
N ILE A 120 -4.83 5.23 6.44
CA ILE A 120 -4.56 6.10 7.60
C ILE A 120 -5.79 6.93 7.97
N ASN A 121 -6.49 7.45 6.97
CA ASN A 121 -7.59 8.40 7.16
C ASN A 121 -8.83 8.05 6.30
N GLY A 122 -8.79 7.00 5.47
CA GLY A 122 -9.89 6.60 4.60
C GLY A 122 -10.09 7.51 3.40
N SER A 123 -9.21 8.48 3.12
CA SER A 123 -9.32 9.31 1.93
C SER A 123 -8.92 8.53 0.67
N PHE A 124 -9.49 8.87 -0.48
CA PHE A 124 -9.08 8.28 -1.76
C PHE A 124 -7.99 9.12 -2.45
N THR A 125 -7.29 8.52 -3.39
CA THR A 125 -6.42 9.20 -4.37
C THR A 125 -6.64 8.54 -5.72
N CYS A 126 -6.81 9.35 -6.76
CA CYS A 126 -6.99 8.87 -8.12
C CYS A 126 -5.68 9.02 -8.90
N SER A 127 -5.20 7.93 -9.50
CA SER A 127 -4.15 7.96 -10.49
C SER A 127 -4.77 8.12 -11.86
N CYS A 128 -4.66 9.32 -12.42
CA CYS A 128 -5.31 9.69 -13.68
C CYS A 128 -4.66 9.01 -14.88
N ALA A 129 -5.49 8.70 -15.88
CA ALA A 129 -5.01 8.32 -17.20
C ALA A 129 -4.36 9.53 -17.90
N THR A 130 -3.53 9.26 -18.91
CA THR A 130 -2.93 10.30 -19.76
C THR A 130 -4.02 11.20 -20.34
N GLY A 131 -3.84 12.52 -20.28
CA GLY A 131 -4.82 13.50 -20.76
C GLY A 131 -5.84 13.95 -19.71
N TYR A 132 -5.81 13.41 -18.48
CA TYR A 132 -6.74 13.80 -17.41
C TYR A 132 -6.01 14.33 -16.16
N LYS A 133 -6.65 15.28 -15.46
CA LYS A 133 -6.16 15.91 -14.22
C LYS A 133 -7.32 16.15 -13.24
N GLY A 134 -6.99 16.73 -12.08
CA GLY A 134 -7.93 17.01 -11.00
C GLY A 134 -7.92 15.93 -9.92
N LEU A 135 -8.71 16.13 -8.86
CA LEU A 135 -8.76 15.21 -7.72
C LEU A 135 -9.41 13.86 -8.08
N ASP A 136 -10.40 13.90 -8.95
CA ASP A 136 -11.18 12.76 -9.43
C ASP A 136 -10.84 12.40 -10.89
N CYS A 137 -9.84 13.04 -11.51
CA CYS A 137 -9.49 12.84 -12.92
C CYS A 137 -10.60 13.19 -13.92
N SER A 138 -11.56 14.05 -13.55
CA SER A 138 -12.65 14.46 -14.44
C SER A 138 -12.28 15.62 -15.39
N GLU A 139 -11.16 16.29 -15.15
CA GLU A 139 -10.73 17.43 -15.95
C GLU A 139 -9.82 16.97 -17.10
N ASP A 140 -10.13 17.40 -18.31
CA ASP A 140 -9.28 17.19 -19.48
C ASP A 140 -8.04 18.12 -19.40
N ILE A 141 -6.88 17.57 -19.74
CA ILE A 141 -5.62 18.31 -19.86
C ILE A 141 -5.65 19.02 -21.20
N ASP A 142 -5.74 20.35 -21.19
CA ASP A 142 -5.43 21.11 -22.40
C ASP A 142 -3.91 21.02 -22.66
N GLU A 143 -3.52 20.20 -23.64
CA GLU A 143 -2.12 20.01 -24.03
C GLU A 143 -1.54 21.22 -24.78
N CYS A 144 -2.41 22.06 -25.35
CA CYS A 144 -2.00 23.25 -26.09
C CYS A 144 -1.62 24.39 -25.14
N GLU A 145 -2.27 24.51 -23.98
CA GLU A 145 -1.95 25.48 -22.93
C GLU A 145 -0.77 25.06 -22.03
N GLN A 146 -0.39 23.77 -22.06
CA GLN A 146 0.67 23.21 -21.21
C GLN A 146 2.03 23.09 -21.90
N GLY A 147 2.18 23.66 -23.10
CA GLY A 147 3.50 23.94 -23.68
C GLY A 147 4.27 22.73 -24.21
N SER A 148 3.60 21.61 -24.49
CA SER A 148 4.16 20.58 -25.37
C SER A 148 3.90 20.96 -26.84
N SER A 149 4.31 22.17 -27.22
CA SER A 149 4.70 22.38 -28.62
C SER A 149 5.92 21.49 -28.85
N PRO A 150 5.90 20.50 -29.77
CA PRO A 150 7.12 20.09 -30.44
C PRO A 150 7.54 21.30 -31.27
N SER A 151 8.18 22.27 -30.63
CA SER A 151 8.86 23.32 -31.35
C SER A 151 9.97 22.62 -32.13
N LEU A 152 9.83 22.63 -33.45
CA LEU A 152 10.80 22.26 -34.48
C LEU A 152 10.75 20.80 -34.98
N ILE A 153 9.84 20.50 -35.92
CA ILE A 153 10.25 20.02 -37.25
C ILE A 153 9.29 20.62 -38.31
N ASN A 154 9.82 21.53 -39.14
CA ASN A 154 9.22 22.19 -40.31
C ASN A 154 8.04 23.15 -40.10
N SER A 155 8.35 24.36 -39.63
CA SER A 155 7.69 25.54 -40.23
C SER A 155 8.01 25.54 -41.74
N PRO A 156 7.02 25.69 -42.65
CA PRO A 156 7.34 26.17 -43.97
C PRO A 156 7.81 27.61 -43.77
N THR A 157 9.08 27.85 -44.10
CA THR A 157 9.63 29.20 -44.21
C THR A 157 8.66 30.07 -44.99
N LYS A 158 8.48 31.30 -44.48
CA LYS A 158 7.81 32.42 -45.12
C LYS A 158 8.48 32.74 -46.46
N ASP A 159 8.23 31.93 -47.48
CA ASP A 159 8.51 32.15 -48.90
C ASP A 159 8.11 30.89 -49.69
N GLN A 160 6.83 30.73 -49.96
CA GLN A 160 6.37 30.04 -51.18
C GLN A 160 4.91 30.41 -51.46
N ALA A 161 4.75 31.57 -52.09
CA ALA A 161 3.61 31.78 -52.96
C ALA A 161 3.68 30.76 -54.11
N ARG A 162 2.71 29.84 -54.18
CA ARG A 162 2.18 29.34 -55.47
C ARG A 162 0.89 28.53 -55.32
N TYR A 163 -0.20 29.19 -55.71
CA TYR A 163 -1.30 28.72 -56.57
C TYR A 163 -1.87 27.31 -56.36
N GLY A 164 -3.13 27.24 -55.90
CA GLY A 164 -3.94 26.02 -55.89
C GLY A 164 -5.39 26.20 -55.47
N THR A 165 -6.12 27.09 -56.16
CA THR A 165 -7.56 27.01 -56.53
C THR A 165 -8.64 26.59 -55.49
N THR A 166 -9.45 27.59 -55.12
CA THR A 166 -10.93 27.61 -55.00
C THR A 166 -11.65 26.51 -54.19
N HIS A 167 -12.19 26.88 -53.02
CA HIS A 167 -13.65 26.90 -52.81
C HIS A 167 -14.03 27.83 -51.62
N LEU A 168 -15.06 28.63 -51.87
CA LEU A 168 -15.67 29.65 -51.03
C LEU A 168 -16.72 29.00 -50.10
N VAL A 169 -16.87 29.59 -48.90
CA VAL A 169 -17.97 29.48 -47.91
C VAL A 169 -18.12 28.10 -47.23
N ASP A 170 -18.29 27.93 -45.92
CA ASP A 170 -18.99 28.71 -44.89
C ASP A 170 -18.29 28.51 -43.51
N PHE A 171 -18.22 29.60 -42.74
CA PHE A 171 -17.94 29.56 -41.31
C PHE A 171 -19.17 29.02 -40.58
N LEU A 172 -18.99 28.15 -39.57
CA LEU A 172 -19.68 28.20 -38.25
C LEU A 172 -19.29 26.98 -37.37
N GLY A 173 -18.56 27.29 -36.28
CA GLY A 173 -18.59 26.59 -34.98
C GLY A 173 -17.91 25.21 -34.87
N VAL A 174 -16.69 25.16 -34.33
CA VAL A 174 -16.07 23.89 -33.89
C VAL A 174 -15.37 24.08 -32.53
N TYR A 175 -15.77 23.28 -31.55
CA TYR A 175 -15.04 23.07 -30.30
C TYR A 175 -13.80 22.23 -30.57
N ALA A 176 -12.66 22.60 -29.96
CA ALA A 176 -11.47 21.75 -29.97
C ALA A 176 -11.81 20.40 -29.32
N ARG A 177 -11.63 19.31 -30.07
CA ARG A 177 -11.53 17.96 -29.52
C ARG A 177 -10.21 17.41 -30.01
N ALA A 178 -9.33 17.04 -29.09
CA ALA A 178 -8.24 16.14 -29.40
C ALA A 178 -8.84 14.83 -29.94
N LYS A 179 -8.59 14.51 -31.21
CA LYS A 179 -8.85 13.18 -31.74
C LYS A 179 -7.61 12.36 -31.45
N ASP A 180 -7.70 11.49 -30.45
CA ASP A 180 -6.66 10.53 -30.17
C ASP A 180 -6.55 9.54 -31.33
N LEU A 181 -5.57 9.77 -32.20
CA LEU A 181 -5.13 8.82 -33.20
C LEU A 181 -3.61 8.84 -33.22
N SER A 182 -3.01 8.17 -32.25
CA SER A 182 -1.64 7.63 -32.32
C SER A 182 -0.63 8.60 -32.98
N THR A 183 -0.03 9.45 -32.16
CA THR A 183 1.29 10.10 -32.33
C THR A 183 1.42 11.52 -32.91
N ASP A 184 0.35 12.26 -33.26
CA ASP A 184 0.48 13.69 -33.57
C ASP A 184 -0.64 14.55 -32.92
N ILE A 185 -0.28 15.37 -31.92
CA ILE A 185 -1.16 16.41 -31.37
C ILE A 185 -1.03 17.66 -32.26
N ILE A 186 -2.09 17.99 -33.02
CA ILE A 186 -2.16 19.22 -33.81
C ILE A 186 -2.93 20.27 -33.01
N CYS A 187 -2.22 21.24 -32.45
CA CYS A 187 -2.82 22.45 -31.86
C CYS A 187 -2.99 23.49 -32.98
N GLU A 188 -4.22 23.80 -33.38
CA GLU A 188 -4.52 24.90 -34.29
C GLU A 188 -4.92 26.17 -33.52
N ASP A 189 -4.30 27.31 -33.85
CA ASP A 189 -4.65 28.61 -33.30
C ASP A 189 -6.07 29.02 -33.75
N SER A 190 -6.99 29.08 -32.80
CA SER A 190 -8.34 29.61 -33.03
C SER A 190 -8.45 31.04 -32.51
N ILE A 191 -8.57 32.02 -33.41
CA ILE A 191 -8.85 33.42 -33.05
C ILE A 191 -10.31 33.54 -32.62
N HIS A 192 -10.57 33.81 -31.34
CA HIS A 192 -11.90 34.16 -30.84
C HIS A 192 -12.38 35.49 -31.46
N THR A 193 -13.58 35.47 -32.07
CA THR A 193 -14.43 36.67 -32.19
C THR A 193 -15.78 36.36 -31.54
N GLU A 194 -16.16 37.20 -30.58
CA GLU A 194 -17.49 37.16 -29.94
C GLU A 194 -18.58 37.33 -31.00
N SER A 195 -19.63 36.50 -30.98
CA SER A 195 -20.91 36.92 -31.55
C SER A 195 -22.11 36.22 -30.90
N GLU A 196 -23.14 37.04 -30.74
CA GLU A 196 -24.34 36.92 -29.94
C GLU A 196 -25.25 35.73 -30.29
N SER A 197 -25.95 35.19 -29.29
CA SER A 197 -27.22 34.50 -29.53
C SER A 197 -28.30 34.95 -28.56
N SER A 198 -29.16 35.86 -29.03
CA SER A 198 -30.55 35.92 -28.60
C SER A 198 -31.44 36.16 -29.83
N VAL A 199 -32.18 35.12 -30.20
CA VAL A 199 -33.22 35.11 -31.22
C VAL A 199 -34.45 35.90 -30.73
N SER A 200 -35.03 36.76 -31.58
CA SER A 200 -36.46 36.72 -31.97
C SER A 200 -37.11 38.08 -32.29
N SER A 201 -37.59 38.20 -33.53
CA SER A 201 -38.81 38.89 -34.00
C SER A 201 -38.96 40.42 -33.86
N LYS A 202 -38.99 41.14 -34.99
CA LYS A 202 -40.20 41.63 -35.69
C LYS A 202 -39.84 42.78 -36.65
N TYR A 203 -40.02 42.55 -37.95
CA TYR A 203 -40.35 43.60 -38.91
C TYR A 203 -41.89 43.66 -38.98
N ARG A 204 -42.50 44.73 -38.45
CA ARG A 204 -43.50 45.56 -39.13
C ARG A 204 -43.86 46.79 -38.30
#